data_AF-A0AAW4BH85-F1
#
_entry.id   AF-A0AAW4BH85-F1
#
_cell.length_a   1.000
_cell.length_b   1.000
_cell.length_c   1.000
_cell.angle_alpha   90.00
_cell.angle_beta   90.00
_cell.angle_gamma   90.00
#
_symmetry.space_group_name_H-M   'P 1'
#
loop_
_entity.id
_entity.type
_entity.pdbx_description
1 polymer ?
#
loop_
_entity_poly.entity_id
_entity_poly.type
_entity_poly.pdbx_seq_one_letter_code
_entity_poly.pdbx_strand_id
1 'polypeptide(L)'
;KNQVEIEDEVRPLFYAKPFHSQFVLLAFFLNQQKGVGREFLQDQLGIEAFHSAHFVFRRPEWGKNNKKDVFWGARGVVRDFLERILPHSLGAIKTVREEETTLTGKGVNNEFVHLFLPDLYSLKKVARGLGAKNFFKMLESTLLSDLLSSVHIKVRLKNEEVVSFSELSEGEQQLLTVLGLLEFTVEEDSLFLLDEPDTHLNPAWAAKYHSFLKRFIPDKRFCHILMVT
;
A
#
# COMPACT_ATOMS: atom_id res chain seq x y z
N LYS A 1 -7.39 -7.61 24.14
CA LYS A 1 -6.19 -8.37 23.75
C LYS A 1 -6.56 -9.22 22.53
N ASN A 2 -6.45 -8.66 21.32
CA ASN A 2 -6.43 -9.41 20.07
C ASN A 2 -5.20 -8.86 19.34
N GLN A 3 -4.01 -9.41 19.62
CA GLN A 3 -2.88 -9.21 18.73
C GLN A 3 -3.21 -10.02 17.48
N VAL A 4 -3.32 -9.35 16.33
CA VAL A 4 -3.33 -10.06 15.06
C VAL A 4 -1.90 -10.56 14.89
N GLU A 5 -1.71 -11.87 14.98
CA GLU A 5 -0.46 -12.52 14.61
C GLU A 5 -0.38 -12.47 13.09
N ILE A 6 0.17 -11.37 12.57
CA ILE A 6 0.76 -11.37 11.25
C ILE A 6 2.05 -12.15 11.48
N GLU A 7 2.09 -13.43 11.08
CA GLU A 7 3.30 -14.24 11.23
C GLU A 7 4.51 -13.41 10.81
N ASP A 8 5.54 -13.41 11.66
CA ASP A 8 6.87 -12.90 11.34
C ASP A 8 7.54 -13.84 10.32
N GLU A 9 6.84 -14.17 9.24
CA GLU A 9 7.46 -14.73 8.05
C GLU A 9 8.32 -13.61 7.46
N VAL A 10 9.57 -13.56 7.92
CA VAL A 10 10.62 -12.79 7.28
C VAL A 10 10.67 -13.28 5.83
N ARG A 11 10.20 -12.43 4.93
CA ARG A 11 10.22 -12.72 3.50
C ARG A 11 11.66 -12.71 3.04
N PRO A 12 12.19 -13.85 2.55
CA PRO A 12 13.58 -13.89 2.11
C PRO A 12 13.86 -12.94 0.94
N LEU A 13 12.83 -12.64 0.15
CA LEU A 13 12.90 -11.75 -1.00
C LEU A 13 11.63 -10.91 -1.12
N PHE A 14 11.80 -9.60 -1.29
CA PHE A 14 10.72 -8.66 -1.57
C PHE A 14 11.02 -7.93 -2.88
N TYR A 15 10.10 -8.01 -3.85
CA TYR A 15 10.23 -7.32 -5.14
C TYR A 15 9.26 -6.14 -5.21
N ALA A 16 9.80 -4.93 -5.30
CA ALA A 16 9.02 -3.72 -5.43
C ALA A 16 8.24 -3.70 -6.76
N LYS A 17 7.01 -3.19 -6.71
CA LYS A 17 6.07 -3.12 -7.84
C LYS A 17 5.32 -1.79 -7.75
N PRO A 18 4.80 -1.26 -8.87
CA PRO A 18 4.16 0.06 -8.88
C PRO A 18 3.03 0.22 -7.86
N PHE A 19 2.24 -0.82 -7.59
CA PHE A 19 1.13 -0.75 -6.63
C PHE A 19 1.58 -0.57 -5.16
N HIS A 20 2.81 -0.93 -4.81
CA HIS A 20 3.32 -0.82 -3.44
C HIS A 20 3.37 0.65 -2.98
N SER A 21 3.55 1.58 -3.91
CA SER A 21 3.49 3.03 -3.68
C SER A 21 2.21 3.46 -2.93
N GLN A 22 1.07 2.87 -3.29
CA GLN A 22 -0.21 3.16 -2.67
C GLN A 22 -0.32 2.55 -1.26
N PHE A 23 0.25 1.36 -1.03
CA PHE A 23 0.27 0.74 0.29
C PHE A 23 1.17 1.52 1.25
N VAL A 24 2.33 1.95 0.76
CA VAL A 24 3.23 2.88 1.45
C VAL A 24 2.48 4.15 1.83
N LEU A 25 1.75 4.77 0.90
CA LEU A 25 1.00 5.99 1.17
C LEU A 25 -0.01 5.81 2.30
N LEU A 26 -0.80 4.73 2.26
CA LEU A 26 -1.76 4.42 3.32
C LEU A 26 -1.06 4.20 4.67
N ALA A 27 0.06 3.49 4.69
CA ALA A 27 0.84 3.26 5.90
C ALA A 27 1.41 4.57 6.47
N PHE A 28 1.87 5.50 5.63
CA PHE A 28 2.31 6.82 6.11
C PHE A 28 1.20 7.64 6.75
N PHE A 29 -0.04 7.54 6.27
CA PHE A 29 -1.19 8.21 6.92
C PHE A 29 -1.55 7.64 8.30
N LEU A 30 -1.07 6.43 8.62
CA LEU A 30 -1.27 5.79 9.93
C LEU A 30 -0.19 6.17 10.94
N ASN A 31 1.02 6.48 10.48
CA ASN A 31 2.04 7.10 11.33
C ASN A 31 1.47 8.44 11.86
N GLN A 32 1.61 8.68 13.16
CA GLN A 32 0.95 9.80 13.85
C GLN A 32 1.32 11.16 13.24
N GLN A 33 0.65 12.23 13.68
CA GLN A 33 0.84 13.63 13.23
C GLN A 33 2.29 14.16 13.29
N LYS A 34 3.24 13.39 13.83
CA LYS A 34 4.66 13.70 13.93
C LYS A 34 5.48 12.48 13.51
N GLY A 35 6.39 12.64 12.55
CA GLY A 35 7.25 11.57 12.06
C GLY A 35 7.85 11.88 10.69
N VAL A 36 8.93 11.19 10.36
CA VAL A 36 9.69 11.36 9.10
C VAL A 36 8.79 11.24 7.87
N GLY A 37 7.93 10.21 7.81
CA GLY A 37 6.98 10.04 6.71
C GLY A 37 5.97 11.19 6.58
N ARG A 38 5.45 11.72 7.69
CA ARG A 38 4.49 12.85 7.66
C ARG A 38 5.13 14.12 7.12
N GLU A 39 6.32 14.46 7.60
CA GLU A 39 7.09 15.61 7.14
C GLU A 39 7.47 15.44 5.66
N PHE A 40 7.84 14.24 5.23
CA PHE A 40 8.11 13.95 3.83
C PHE A 40 6.89 14.18 2.93
N LEU A 41 5.71 13.64 3.31
CA LEU A 41 4.48 13.83 2.55
C LEU A 41 4.14 15.32 2.38
N GLN A 42 4.22 16.11 3.47
CA GLN A 42 3.88 17.53 3.44
C GLN A 42 4.93 18.36 2.71
N ASP A 43 6.22 18.17 3.02
CA ASP A 43 7.27 19.10 2.60
C ASP A 43 7.86 18.75 1.23
N GLN A 44 7.85 17.48 0.85
CA GLN A 44 8.36 17.05 -0.45
C GLN A 44 7.24 16.84 -1.46
N LEU A 45 6.14 16.19 -1.08
CA LEU A 45 5.05 15.86 -2.03
C LEU A 45 3.87 16.84 -1.98
N GLY A 46 3.88 17.82 -1.06
CA GLY A 46 2.76 18.76 -0.90
C GLY A 46 1.46 18.12 -0.43
N ILE A 47 1.48 16.87 0.03
CA ILE A 47 0.30 16.10 0.46
C ILE A 47 -0.04 16.51 1.90
N GLU A 48 -1.16 17.22 2.04
CA GLU A 48 -1.63 17.73 3.33
C GLU A 48 -2.49 16.70 4.06
N ALA A 49 -3.37 15.96 3.38
CA ALA A 49 -4.23 15.03 4.08
C ALA A 49 -4.69 13.85 3.20
N PHE A 50 -5.07 12.77 3.87
CA PHE A 50 -5.84 11.70 3.26
C PHE A 50 -7.25 12.19 2.95
N HIS A 51 -7.74 11.95 1.74
CA HIS A 51 -9.13 12.22 1.38
C HIS A 51 -9.95 10.94 1.46
N SER A 52 -9.67 9.94 0.62
CA SER A 52 -10.44 8.70 0.56
C SER A 52 -9.64 7.56 -0.06
N ALA A 53 -10.06 6.31 0.15
CA ALA A 53 -9.51 5.15 -0.53
C ALA A 53 -10.60 4.22 -1.02
N HIS A 54 -10.47 3.75 -2.25
CA HIS A 54 -11.35 2.76 -2.86
C HIS A 54 -10.56 1.46 -3.07
N PHE A 55 -10.98 0.41 -2.37
CA PHE A 55 -10.43 -0.92 -2.52
C PHE A 55 -11.33 -1.74 -3.44
N VAL A 56 -10.72 -2.40 -4.41
CA VAL A 56 -11.38 -3.32 -5.32
C VAL A 56 -10.83 -4.70 -5.06
N PHE A 57 -11.69 -5.59 -4.58
CA PHE A 57 -11.38 -7.00 -4.41
C PHE A 57 -11.98 -7.78 -5.57
N ARG A 58 -11.30 -8.84 -5.99
CA ARG A 58 -11.77 -9.78 -7.01
C ARG A 58 -11.85 -11.18 -6.42
N ARG A 59 -12.70 -12.02 -6.99
CA ARG A 59 -12.73 -13.43 -6.61
C ARG A 59 -11.44 -14.10 -7.09
N PRO A 60 -10.66 -14.70 -6.17
CA PRO A 60 -9.43 -15.39 -6.52
C PRO A 60 -9.74 -16.79 -7.04
N GLU A 61 -8.77 -17.40 -7.71
CA GLU A 61 -8.89 -18.76 -8.27
C GLU A 61 -9.29 -19.81 -7.22
N TRP A 62 -8.69 -19.75 -6.02
CA TRP A 62 -8.99 -20.67 -4.92
C TRP A 62 -10.39 -20.45 -4.30
N GLY A 63 -11.00 -19.29 -4.53
CA GLY A 63 -12.31 -18.92 -3.98
C GLY A 63 -13.50 -19.37 -4.84
N LYS A 64 -13.27 -20.03 -5.98
CA LYS A 64 -14.30 -20.34 -6.99
C LYS A 64 -15.50 -21.13 -6.46
N ASN A 65 -15.27 -21.99 -5.47
CA ASN A 65 -16.29 -22.90 -4.94
C ASN A 65 -17.11 -22.31 -3.78
N ASN A 66 -16.72 -21.14 -3.25
CA ASN A 66 -17.32 -20.59 -2.04
C ASN A 66 -18.23 -19.39 -2.35
N LYS A 67 -19.44 -19.68 -2.85
CA LYS A 67 -20.39 -18.65 -3.34
C LYS A 67 -21.21 -17.94 -2.25
N LYS A 68 -21.23 -18.49 -1.02
CA LYS A 68 -22.07 -17.97 0.07
C LYS A 68 -21.37 -16.90 0.90
N ASP A 69 -20.04 -16.96 0.99
CA ASP A 69 -19.23 -15.95 1.68
C ASP A 69 -18.99 -14.75 0.76
N VAL A 70 -19.18 -13.54 1.30
CA VAL A 70 -18.92 -12.28 0.59
C VAL A 70 -17.46 -12.17 0.13
N PHE A 71 -16.55 -12.84 0.83
CA PHE A 71 -15.12 -12.85 0.55
C PHE A 71 -14.58 -14.22 0.14
N TRP A 72 -15.44 -15.04 -0.47
CA TRP A 72 -15.05 -16.29 -1.15
C TRP A 72 -14.25 -17.29 -0.29
N GLY A 73 -14.43 -17.25 1.04
CA GLY A 73 -13.75 -18.17 1.97
C GLY A 73 -12.33 -17.76 2.36
N ALA A 74 -11.98 -16.47 2.25
CA ALA A 74 -10.71 -15.94 2.76
C ALA A 74 -10.48 -16.36 4.23
N ARG A 75 -9.22 -16.64 4.58
CA ARG A 75 -8.78 -17.06 5.92
C ARG A 75 -7.53 -16.30 6.35
N GLY A 76 -7.19 -16.39 7.64
CA GLY A 76 -5.98 -15.78 8.21
C GLY A 76 -5.95 -14.25 8.09
N VAL A 77 -4.75 -13.69 7.91
CA VAL A 77 -4.49 -12.24 7.82
C VAL A 77 -5.39 -11.52 6.83
N VAL A 78 -5.70 -12.17 5.69
CA VAL A 78 -6.55 -11.57 4.65
C VAL A 78 -7.99 -11.47 5.11
N ARG A 79 -8.52 -12.50 5.79
CA ARG A 79 -9.87 -12.45 6.37
C ARG A 79 -9.97 -11.36 7.41
N ASP A 80 -8.96 -11.26 8.27
CA ASP A 80 -8.89 -10.23 9.30
C ASP A 80 -8.90 -8.83 8.70
N PHE A 81 -8.17 -8.59 7.61
CA PHE A 81 -8.22 -7.32 6.90
C PHE A 81 -9.62 -6.99 6.40
N LEU A 82 -10.27 -7.96 5.76
CA LEU A 82 -11.61 -7.81 5.17
C LEU A 82 -12.69 -7.53 6.22
N GLU A 83 -12.61 -8.21 7.37
CA GLU A 83 -13.51 -7.97 8.52
C GLU A 83 -13.25 -6.62 9.21
N ARG A 84 -12.03 -6.10 9.13
CA ARG A 84 -11.67 -4.76 9.64
C ARG A 84 -12.14 -3.63 8.74
N ILE A 85 -12.03 -3.80 7.42
CA ILE A 85 -12.37 -2.74 6.46
C ILE A 85 -13.88 -2.61 6.23
N LEU A 86 -14.61 -3.72 6.22
CA LEU A 86 -16.03 -3.74 5.87
C LEU A 86 -16.93 -2.85 6.76
N PRO A 87 -16.79 -2.82 8.11
CA PRO A 87 -17.62 -1.98 8.97
C PRO A 87 -17.34 -0.48 8.86
N HIS A 88 -16.25 -0.09 8.21
CA HIS A 88 -15.78 1.28 8.09
C HIS A 88 -15.85 1.81 6.64
N SER A 89 -16.34 0.98 5.71
CA SER A 89 -16.63 1.42 4.36
C SER A 89 -18.06 1.96 4.24
N LEU A 90 -18.34 2.69 3.15
CA LEU A 90 -19.71 3.14 2.81
C LEU A 90 -20.63 2.00 2.32
N GLY A 91 -20.29 0.75 2.63
CA GLY A 91 -20.97 -0.44 2.15
C GLY A 91 -20.20 -1.17 1.04
N ALA A 92 -20.57 -2.43 0.85
CA ALA A 92 -19.99 -3.29 -0.18
C ALA A 92 -20.84 -3.28 -1.45
N ILE A 93 -20.24 -2.89 -2.57
CA ILE A 93 -20.89 -2.98 -3.88
C ILE A 93 -20.30 -4.18 -4.62
N LYS A 94 -21.17 -5.14 -4.95
CA LYS A 94 -20.79 -6.32 -5.74
C LYS A 94 -21.03 -6.06 -7.22
N THR A 95 -20.06 -6.37 -8.05
CA THR A 95 -20.16 -6.25 -9.51
C THR A 95 -19.63 -7.51 -10.18
N VAL A 96 -20.05 -7.75 -11.43
CA VAL A 96 -19.50 -8.79 -12.28
C VAL A 96 -19.07 -8.12 -13.58
N ARG A 97 -17.81 -8.30 -13.97
CA ARG A 97 -17.26 -7.72 -15.19
C ARG A 97 -16.19 -8.62 -15.78
N GLU A 98 -15.89 -8.41 -17.05
CA GLU A 98 -14.80 -9.08 -17.75
C GLU A 98 -13.45 -8.61 -17.19
N GLU A 99 -12.59 -9.56 -16.79
CA GLU A 99 -11.28 -9.28 -16.20
C GLU A 99 -10.13 -9.62 -17.14
N GLU A 100 -10.22 -10.76 -17.82
CA GLU A 100 -9.20 -11.23 -18.75
C GLU A 100 -9.83 -11.71 -20.05
N THR A 101 -9.11 -11.51 -21.15
CA THR A 101 -9.43 -12.14 -22.43
C THR A 101 -8.67 -13.46 -22.53
N THR A 102 -9.39 -14.56 -22.74
CA THR A 102 -8.75 -15.83 -23.07
C THR A 102 -7.99 -15.72 -24.38
N LEU A 103 -7.09 -16.68 -24.64
CA LEU A 103 -6.41 -16.84 -25.94
C LEU A 103 -7.39 -16.93 -27.14
N THR A 104 -8.66 -17.25 -26.88
CA THR A 104 -9.74 -17.30 -27.90
C THR A 104 -10.47 -15.98 -28.10
N GLY A 105 -10.04 -14.91 -27.41
CA GLY A 105 -10.71 -13.60 -27.42
C GLY A 105 -12.04 -13.57 -26.64
N LYS A 106 -12.41 -14.66 -25.94
CA LYS A 106 -13.56 -14.66 -25.04
C LYS A 106 -13.17 -14.10 -23.68
N GLY A 107 -13.95 -13.15 -23.21
CA GLY A 107 -13.87 -12.61 -21.86
C GLY A 107 -14.18 -13.63 -20.77
N VAL A 108 -13.36 -13.61 -19.72
CA VAL A 108 -13.65 -14.31 -18.47
C VAL A 108 -14.29 -13.32 -17.51
N ASN A 109 -15.56 -13.54 -17.19
CA ASN A 109 -16.26 -12.78 -16.16
C ASN A 109 -15.72 -13.14 -14.77
N ASN A 110 -15.41 -12.11 -13.97
CA ASN A 110 -15.10 -12.27 -12.57
C ASN A 110 -16.01 -11.42 -11.67
N GLU A 111 -16.13 -11.86 -10.42
CA GLU A 111 -16.88 -11.15 -9.38
C GLU A 111 -15.93 -10.19 -8.66
N PHE A 112 -16.41 -8.97 -8.41
CA PHE A 112 -15.68 -7.94 -7.70
C PHE A 112 -16.49 -7.39 -6.52
N VAL A 113 -15.79 -7.01 -5.46
CA VAL A 113 -16.33 -6.32 -4.29
C VAL A 113 -15.62 -4.99 -4.15
N HIS A 114 -16.36 -3.90 -4.18
CA HIS A 114 -15.86 -2.54 -4.02
C HIS A 114 -16.15 -2.06 -2.60
N LEU A 115 -15.11 -1.60 -1.90
CA LEU A 115 -15.20 -1.00 -0.58
C LEU A 115 -14.60 0.40 -0.60
N PHE A 116 -15.38 1.40 -0.18
CA PHE A 116 -14.96 2.79 -0.16
C PHE A 116 -14.76 3.29 1.28
N LEU A 117 -13.54 3.69 1.63
CA LEU A 117 -13.21 4.35 2.88
C LEU A 117 -13.27 5.88 2.69
N PRO A 118 -14.17 6.58 3.41
CA PRO A 118 -14.48 7.98 3.13
C PRO A 118 -13.48 8.98 3.71
N ASP A 119 -12.70 8.60 4.72
CA ASP A 119 -11.85 9.54 5.44
C ASP A 119 -10.71 8.85 6.23
N LEU A 120 -9.82 9.70 6.77
CA LEU A 120 -8.68 9.26 7.58
C LEU A 120 -9.12 8.56 8.88
N TYR A 121 -10.26 8.95 9.44
CA TYR A 121 -10.78 8.35 10.66
C TYR A 121 -11.12 6.88 10.43
N SER A 122 -11.80 6.58 9.33
CA SER A 122 -12.16 5.25 8.88
C SER A 122 -10.91 4.40 8.63
N LEU A 123 -9.92 4.95 7.91
CA LEU A 123 -8.61 4.28 7.70
C LEU A 123 -7.93 3.92 9.03
N LYS A 124 -7.89 4.85 9.99
CA LYS A 124 -7.33 4.62 11.33
C LYS A 124 -8.11 3.58 12.11
N LYS A 125 -9.41 3.44 11.90
CA LYS A 125 -10.22 2.38 12.53
C LYS A 125 -9.90 1.00 11.94
N VAL A 126 -9.72 0.89 10.63
CA VAL A 126 -9.29 -0.36 9.98
C VAL A 126 -7.94 -0.82 10.54
N ALA A 127 -7.00 0.10 10.66
CA ALA A 127 -5.66 -0.15 11.20
C ALA A 127 -5.60 -0.20 12.74
N ARG A 128 -6.74 -0.15 13.45
CA ARG A 128 -6.74 -0.05 14.92
C ARG A 128 -6.04 -1.27 15.54
N GLY A 129 -5.05 -0.98 16.39
CA GLY A 129 -4.24 -1.99 17.05
C GLY A 129 -3.10 -2.55 16.18
N LEU A 130 -2.93 -2.03 14.97
CA LEU A 130 -1.80 -2.32 14.08
C LEU A 130 -0.88 -1.09 14.00
N GLY A 131 0.44 -1.32 13.98
CA GLY A 131 1.39 -0.31 13.53
C GLY A 131 1.37 -0.15 12.01
N ALA A 132 1.91 0.95 11.48
CA ALA A 132 1.96 1.19 10.03
C ALA A 132 2.67 0.05 9.27
N LYS A 133 3.78 -0.47 9.81
CA LYS A 133 4.50 -1.64 9.28
C LYS A 133 3.60 -2.88 9.15
N ASN A 134 2.86 -3.20 10.20
CA ASN A 134 1.94 -4.35 10.22
C ASN A 134 0.75 -4.14 9.29
N PHE A 135 0.23 -2.92 9.19
CA PHE A 135 -0.80 -2.59 8.23
C PHE A 135 -0.30 -2.75 6.78
N PHE A 136 0.93 -2.31 6.48
CA PHE A 136 1.57 -2.53 5.18
C PHE A 136 1.69 -4.03 4.86
N LYS A 137 2.23 -4.84 5.79
CA LYS A 137 2.33 -6.31 5.64
C LYS A 137 0.98 -6.97 5.39
N MET A 138 -0.08 -6.49 6.06
CA MET A 138 -1.45 -6.99 5.88
C MET A 138 -2.02 -6.66 4.49
N LEU A 139 -1.82 -5.44 3.97
CA LEU A 139 -2.21 -5.08 2.60
C LEU A 139 -1.49 -5.93 1.56
N GLU A 140 -0.19 -6.15 1.77
CA GLU A 140 0.65 -6.90 0.85
C GLU A 140 0.31 -8.40 0.88
N SER A 141 0.00 -8.97 2.04
CA SER A 141 -0.54 -10.34 2.17
C SER A 141 -1.89 -10.49 1.45
N THR A 142 -2.76 -9.47 1.54
CA THR A 142 -4.05 -9.44 0.83
C THR A 142 -3.84 -9.45 -0.68
N LEU A 143 -2.88 -8.68 -1.17
CA LEU A 143 -2.52 -8.67 -2.59
C LEU A 143 -2.01 -10.04 -3.06
N LEU A 144 -1.10 -10.66 -2.31
CA LEU A 144 -0.50 -11.93 -2.70
C LEU A 144 -1.46 -13.11 -2.63
N SER A 145 -2.54 -12.99 -1.87
CA SER A 145 -3.66 -13.94 -1.91
C SER A 145 -4.51 -13.83 -3.17
N ASP A 146 -4.16 -12.91 -4.08
CA ASP A 146 -4.83 -12.63 -5.34
C ASP A 146 -6.24 -12.00 -5.21
N LEU A 147 -6.61 -11.61 -3.98
CA LEU A 147 -7.89 -11.00 -3.65
C LEU A 147 -7.95 -9.51 -3.97
N LEU A 148 -6.88 -8.77 -3.71
CA LEU A 148 -6.86 -7.32 -3.90
C LEU A 148 -6.50 -7.01 -5.37
N SER A 149 -7.49 -6.59 -6.15
CA SER A 149 -7.31 -6.25 -7.57
C SER A 149 -6.69 -4.86 -7.74
N SER A 150 -7.23 -3.86 -7.04
CA SER A 150 -6.67 -2.51 -7.08
C SER A 150 -7.01 -1.71 -5.83
N VAL A 151 -6.22 -0.67 -5.60
CA VAL A 151 -6.51 0.40 -4.65
C VAL A 151 -6.45 1.71 -5.44
N HIS A 152 -7.37 2.62 -5.15
CA HIS A 152 -7.37 3.98 -5.67
C HIS A 152 -7.46 4.95 -4.50
N ILE A 153 -6.41 5.74 -4.31
CA ILE A 153 -6.31 6.69 -3.21
C ILE A 153 -6.49 8.11 -3.75
N LYS A 154 -7.26 8.92 -3.02
CA LYS A 154 -7.29 10.37 -3.19
C LYS A 154 -6.67 11.04 -1.97
N VAL A 155 -5.93 12.10 -2.23
CA VAL A 155 -5.28 12.93 -1.21
C VAL A 155 -5.64 14.38 -1.45
N ARG A 156 -5.57 15.18 -0.39
CA ARG A 156 -5.68 16.63 -0.45
C ARG A 156 -4.30 17.24 -0.32
N LEU A 157 -3.99 18.14 -1.23
CA LEU A 157 -2.73 18.87 -1.29
C LEU A 157 -2.80 20.15 -0.43
N LYS A 158 -1.64 20.78 -0.19
CA LYS A 158 -1.53 22.04 0.57
C LYS A 158 -2.29 23.22 -0.05
N ASN A 159 -2.58 23.17 -1.35
CA ASN A 159 -3.41 24.15 -2.06
C ASN A 159 -4.93 23.82 -1.99
N GLU A 160 -5.33 22.89 -1.11
CA GLU A 160 -6.70 22.37 -0.95
C GLU A 160 -7.25 21.54 -2.12
N GLU A 161 -6.47 21.34 -3.17
CA GLU A 161 -6.86 20.50 -4.30
C GLU A 161 -6.90 19.02 -3.90
N VAL A 162 -7.90 18.29 -4.41
CA VAL A 162 -8.03 16.85 -4.21
C VAL A 162 -7.62 16.13 -5.48
N VAL A 163 -6.52 15.38 -5.40
CA VAL A 163 -5.96 14.63 -6.52
C VAL A 163 -5.95 13.14 -6.21
N SER A 164 -6.05 12.33 -7.25
CA SER A 164 -5.83 10.89 -7.20
C SER A 164 -4.33 10.62 -7.13
N PHE A 165 -3.94 9.52 -6.49
CA PHE A 165 -2.53 9.14 -6.39
C PHE A 165 -1.83 9.03 -7.76
N SER A 166 -2.56 8.54 -8.76
CA SER A 166 -2.08 8.43 -10.14
C SER A 166 -1.78 9.75 -10.83
N GLU A 167 -2.25 10.87 -10.26
CA GLU A 167 -2.01 12.23 -10.78
C GLU A 167 -0.72 12.85 -10.20
N LEU A 168 -0.09 12.19 -9.21
CA LEU A 168 1.26 12.56 -8.78
C LEU A 168 2.26 12.25 -9.90
N SER A 169 3.31 13.06 -10.00
CA SER A 169 4.39 12.83 -10.95
C SER A 169 5.10 11.49 -10.70
N GLU A 170 5.66 10.92 -11.76
CA GLU A 170 6.40 9.66 -11.67
C GLU A 170 7.54 9.71 -10.64
N GLY A 171 8.27 10.83 -10.58
CA GLY A 171 9.31 11.07 -9.58
C GLY A 171 8.79 11.09 -8.14
N GLU A 172 7.60 11.65 -7.89
CA GLU A 172 6.96 11.64 -6.57
C GLU A 172 6.57 10.21 -6.16
N GLN A 173 5.95 9.46 -7.07
CA GLN A 173 5.55 8.08 -6.83
C GLN A 173 6.78 7.19 -6.59
N GLN A 174 7.84 7.35 -7.38
CA GLN A 174 9.09 6.60 -7.23
C GLN A 174 9.75 6.91 -5.88
N LEU A 175 9.92 8.21 -5.55
CA LEU A 175 10.55 8.62 -4.29
C LEU A 175 9.77 8.13 -3.08
N LEU A 176 8.44 8.27 -3.10
CA LEU A 176 7.56 7.73 -2.07
C LEU A 176 7.75 6.22 -1.92
N THR A 177 7.76 5.49 -3.04
CA THR A 177 7.89 4.03 -3.05
C THR A 177 9.20 3.59 -2.42
N VAL A 178 10.33 4.14 -2.87
CA VAL A 178 11.64 3.74 -2.36
C VAL A 178 11.75 4.02 -0.87
N LEU A 179 11.44 5.24 -0.43
CA LEU A 179 11.60 5.63 0.98
C LEU A 179 10.64 4.88 1.90
N GLY A 180 9.38 4.69 1.48
CA GLY A 180 8.41 3.97 2.29
C GLY A 180 8.64 2.47 2.32
N LEU A 181 9.12 1.86 1.24
CA LEU A 181 9.53 0.46 1.28
C LEU A 181 10.71 0.28 2.24
N LEU A 182 11.73 1.14 2.18
CA LEU A 182 12.81 1.12 3.16
C LEU A 182 12.27 1.22 4.60
N GLU A 183 11.31 2.10 4.88
CA GLU A 183 10.74 2.23 6.24
C GLU A 183 9.90 1.01 6.67
N PHE A 184 9.08 0.45 5.78
CA PHE A 184 8.09 -0.58 6.14
C PHE A 184 8.58 -2.01 5.91
N THR A 185 9.66 -2.23 5.17
CA THR A 185 10.22 -3.56 4.92
C THR A 185 11.60 -3.78 5.52
N VAL A 186 12.23 -2.75 6.12
CA VAL A 186 13.50 -2.96 6.84
C VAL A 186 13.30 -3.92 8.02
N GLU A 187 14.14 -4.95 8.06
CA GLU A 187 14.31 -5.90 9.15
C GLU A 187 15.81 -6.01 9.47
N GLU A 188 16.18 -6.71 10.55
CA GLU A 188 17.58 -7.04 10.83
C GLU A 188 18.17 -7.87 9.67
N ASP A 189 19.44 -7.60 9.35
CA ASP A 189 20.23 -8.22 8.27
C ASP A 189 19.58 -8.14 6.87
N SER A 190 18.98 -6.99 6.54
CA SER A 190 18.35 -6.75 5.23
C SER A 190 19.32 -6.17 4.20
N LEU A 191 19.13 -6.58 2.93
CA LEU A 191 19.81 -6.05 1.76
C LEU A 191 18.80 -5.42 0.80
N PHE A 192 18.96 -4.14 0.51
CA PHE A 192 18.19 -3.43 -0.50
C PHE A 192 19.02 -3.24 -1.76
N LEU A 193 18.45 -3.63 -2.90
CA LEU A 193 19.03 -3.44 -4.22
C LEU A 193 18.19 -2.40 -4.96
N LEU A 194 18.79 -1.26 -5.29
CA LEU A 194 18.15 -0.16 -5.99
C LEU A 194 18.82 0.03 -7.35
N ASP A 195 18.03 -0.11 -8.41
CA ASP A 195 18.46 0.10 -9.79
C ASP A 195 17.89 1.44 -10.27
N GLU A 196 18.78 2.39 -10.55
CA GLU A 196 18.49 3.76 -10.98
C GLU A 196 17.33 4.43 -10.22
N PRO A 197 17.38 4.48 -8.87
CA PRO A 197 16.26 4.99 -8.09
C PRO A 197 16.07 6.52 -8.20
N ASP A 198 16.96 7.20 -8.93
CA ASP A 198 17.00 8.65 -9.11
C ASP A 198 16.62 9.15 -10.51
N THR A 199 16.37 8.27 -11.49
CA THR A 199 16.12 8.61 -12.91
C THR A 199 14.99 9.61 -13.14
N HIS A 200 13.91 9.55 -12.36
CA HIS A 200 12.76 10.47 -12.52
C HIS A 200 12.73 11.59 -11.48
N LEU A 201 13.80 11.76 -10.69
CA LEU A 201 13.85 12.80 -9.67
C LEU A 201 14.17 14.17 -10.27
N ASN A 202 13.54 15.21 -9.72
CA ASN A 202 13.97 16.57 -10.02
C ASN A 202 15.37 16.86 -9.41
N PRO A 203 16.11 17.85 -9.92
CA PRO A 203 17.48 18.13 -9.45
C PRO A 203 17.60 18.40 -7.94
N ALA A 204 16.56 19.00 -7.34
CA ALA A 204 16.56 19.30 -5.91
C ALA A 204 16.43 18.03 -5.05
N TRP A 205 15.68 17.03 -5.51
CA TRP A 205 15.57 15.73 -4.85
C TRP A 205 16.78 14.85 -5.09
N ALA A 206 17.34 14.83 -6.31
CA ALA A 206 18.59 14.12 -6.60
C ALA A 206 19.72 14.59 -5.65
N ALA A 207 19.86 15.91 -5.47
CA ALA A 207 20.85 16.49 -4.54
C ALA A 207 20.61 16.11 -3.05
N LYS A 208 19.37 15.82 -2.67
CA LYS A 208 18.97 15.47 -1.29
C LYS A 208 18.82 13.98 -1.06
N TYR A 209 18.98 13.15 -2.08
CA TYR A 209 18.57 11.74 -2.07
C TYR A 209 19.22 10.95 -0.93
N HIS A 210 20.54 11.09 -0.76
CA HIS A 210 21.28 10.46 0.35
C HIS A 210 20.78 10.89 1.73
N SER A 211 20.39 12.15 1.87
CA SER A 211 19.82 12.69 3.11
C SER A 211 18.44 12.09 3.40
N PHE A 212 17.63 11.83 2.37
CA PHE A 212 16.39 11.08 2.52
C PHE A 212 16.67 9.66 3.01
N LEU A 213 17.55 8.90 2.34
CA LEU A 213 17.89 7.53 2.74
C LEU A 213 18.33 7.43 4.21
N LYS A 214 19.22 8.34 4.65
CA LYS A 214 19.68 8.39 6.04
C LYS A 214 18.55 8.66 7.05
N ARG A 215 17.55 9.44 6.65
CA ARG A 215 16.46 9.85 7.53
C ARG A 215 15.44 8.73 7.74
N PHE A 216 15.20 7.93 6.71
CA PHE A 216 14.27 6.80 6.74
C PHE A 216 14.90 5.51 7.32
N ILE A 217 16.24 5.45 7.44
CA ILE A 217 16.97 4.30 8.01
C ILE A 217 17.88 4.78 9.15
N PRO A 218 17.35 4.96 10.36
CA PRO A 218 18.09 5.56 11.47
C PRO A 218 19.15 4.62 12.08
N ASP A 219 18.95 3.29 12.08
CA ASP A 219 19.93 2.33 12.63
C ASP A 219 20.53 1.45 11.53
N LYS A 220 21.71 1.85 11.07
CA LYS A 220 22.40 1.27 9.90
C LYS A 220 23.15 -0.02 10.20
N ARG A 221 23.15 -0.49 11.44
CA ARG A 221 24.02 -1.60 11.88
C ARG A 221 23.64 -2.94 11.26
N PHE A 222 22.44 -3.05 10.69
CA PHE A 222 21.87 -4.31 10.18
C PHE A 222 21.23 -4.18 8.79
N CYS A 223 21.51 -3.11 8.04
CA CYS A 223 20.92 -2.88 6.71
C CYS A 223 21.97 -2.39 5.71
N HIS A 224 22.07 -3.08 4.57
CA HIS A 224 22.93 -2.70 3.46
C HIS A 224 22.06 -2.22 2.28
N ILE A 225 22.44 -1.08 1.68
CA ILE A 225 21.83 -0.60 0.43
C ILE A 225 22.91 -0.62 -0.65
N LEU A 226 22.65 -1.36 -1.71
CA LEU A 226 23.42 -1.31 -2.95
C LEU A 226 22.59 -0.56 -3.99
N MET A 227 23.17 0.50 -4.54
CA MET A 227 22.51 1.38 -5.48
C MET A 227 23.36 1.51 -6.74
N VAL A 228 22.71 1.35 -7.89
CA VAL A 228 23.27 1.67 -9.21
C VAL A 228 22.59 2.96 -9.68
N THR A 229 23.39 3.93 -10.09
CA THR A 229 23.01 5.30 -10.49
C THR A 229 23.94 5.74 -11.62
#